data_AF-A0A963MWX8-F1
#
_entry.id   AF-A0A963MWX8-F1
#
_cell.length_a   1.000
_cell.length_b   1.000
_cell.length_c   1.000
_cell.angle_alpha   90.00
_cell.angle_beta   90.00
_cell.angle_gamma   90.00
#
_symmetry.space_group_name_H-M   'P 1'
#
loop_
_entity.id
_entity.type
_entity.pdbx_description
1 polymer ?
#
loop_
_entity_poly.entity_id
_entity_poly.type
_entity_poly.pdbx_seq_one_letter_code
_entity_poly.pdbx_strand_id
1 'polypeptide(L)'
;MAGDLTVLSRAITLVESNNPAHEALAQQLLERILPRAGGSIRVGITGVPGAGKSTLISALGCKLCDEGHKVAILAVDPSSSITGGSILGDKTRMGDLVGRPDAFIRPSPSGGSLGGVARKSRETMLLCEAAGYDVLLVETVGFGQNEVTVRSMVDFFLLVLIAGAGDELQGMKK
;
A
#
# COMPACT_ATOMS: atom_id res chain seq x y z
N MET A 1 -13.19 14.92 1.34
CA MET A 1 -11.88 14.59 1.93
C MET A 1 -10.89 15.68 1.53
N ALA A 2 -11.04 16.89 2.06
CA ALA A 2 -10.21 18.04 1.66
C ALA A 2 -8.80 17.95 2.27
N GLY A 3 -8.03 16.92 1.92
CA GLY A 3 -6.66 16.69 2.40
C GLY A 3 -6.54 16.40 3.91
N ASP A 4 -7.64 16.20 4.63
CA ASP A 4 -7.63 15.94 6.07
C ASP A 4 -7.24 14.48 6.36
N LEU A 5 -6.01 14.31 6.87
CA LEU A 5 -5.43 13.02 7.27
C LEU A 5 -6.26 12.28 8.33
N THR A 6 -6.94 13.01 9.21
CA THR A 6 -7.78 12.40 10.25
C THR A 6 -9.04 11.81 9.64
N VAL A 7 -9.65 12.53 8.69
CA VAL A 7 -10.81 12.03 7.94
C VAL A 7 -10.42 10.81 7.09
N LEU A 8 -9.28 10.87 6.40
CA LEU A 8 -8.77 9.73 5.61
C LEU A 8 -8.52 8.51 6.51
N SER A 9 -7.84 8.69 7.64
CA SER A 9 -7.55 7.60 8.58
C SER A 9 -8.81 6.95 9.15
N ARG A 10 -9.84 7.74 9.47
CA ARG A 10 -11.15 7.23 9.93
C ARG A 10 -11.90 6.48 8.84
N ALA A 11 -11.85 6.98 7.61
CA ALA A 11 -12.45 6.31 6.46
C ALA A 11 -11.77 4.97 6.16
N ILE A 12 -10.44 4.92 6.21
CA ILE A 12 -9.66 3.68 6.07
C ILE A 12 -10.04 2.69 7.18
N THR A 13 -10.12 3.16 8.42
CA THR A 13 -10.54 2.32 9.56
C THR A 13 -11.94 1.74 9.36
N LEU A 14 -12.86 2.51 8.75
CA LEU A 14 -14.21 2.06 8.45
C LEU A 14 -14.22 0.94 7.39
N VAL A 15 -13.53 1.12 6.26
CA VAL A 15 -13.49 0.10 5.19
C VAL A 15 -12.72 -1.16 5.57
N GLU A 16 -11.72 -1.02 6.45
CA GLU A 16 -10.95 -2.16 6.96
C GLU A 16 -11.64 -2.91 8.10
N SER A 17 -12.75 -2.38 8.64
CA SER A 17 -13.45 -2.98 9.76
C SER A 17 -14.08 -4.32 9.41
N ASN A 18 -14.02 -5.27 10.34
CA ASN A 18 -14.73 -6.56 10.23
C ASN A 18 -16.10 -6.53 10.93
N ASN A 19 -16.55 -5.37 11.44
CA ASN A 19 -17.86 -5.26 12.07
C ASN A 19 -18.95 -5.14 10.98
N PRO A 20 -19.93 -6.07 10.91
CA PRO A 20 -21.01 -6.01 9.92
C PRO A 20 -21.79 -4.69 9.93
N ALA A 21 -21.89 -4.03 11.09
CA ALA A 21 -22.57 -2.74 11.20
C ALA A 21 -21.88 -1.61 10.40
N HIS A 22 -20.59 -1.77 10.09
CA HIS A 22 -19.81 -0.79 9.32
C HIS A 22 -19.90 -0.99 7.81
N GLU A 23 -20.29 -2.17 7.35
CA GLU A 23 -20.23 -2.57 5.93
C GLU A 23 -21.09 -1.69 5.04
N ALA A 24 -22.35 -1.46 5.41
CA ALA A 24 -23.26 -0.60 4.66
C ALA A 24 -22.74 0.85 4.54
N LEU A 25 -22.16 1.38 5.63
CA LEU A 25 -21.60 2.73 5.63
C LEU A 25 -20.31 2.82 4.80
N ALA A 26 -19.45 1.80 4.88
CA ALA A 26 -18.24 1.69 4.08
C ALA A 26 -18.57 1.67 2.58
N GLN A 27 -19.56 0.89 2.18
CA GLN A 27 -19.99 0.82 0.78
C GLN A 27 -20.55 2.16 0.28
N GLN A 28 -21.42 2.80 1.04
CA GLN A 28 -21.96 4.13 0.69
C GLN A 28 -20.85 5.18 0.57
N LEU A 29 -19.84 5.11 1.44
CA LEU A 29 -18.67 5.99 1.36
C LEU A 29 -17.89 5.74 0.05
N LEU A 30 -17.59 4.48 -0.27
CA LEU A 30 -16.87 4.09 -1.48
C LEU A 30 -17.60 4.57 -2.74
N GLU A 31 -18.91 4.35 -2.82
CA GLU A 31 -19.73 4.79 -3.96
C GLU A 31 -19.66 6.30 -4.19
N ARG A 32 -19.63 7.09 -3.10
CA ARG A 32 -19.56 8.56 -3.18
C ARG A 32 -18.19 9.09 -3.60
N ILE A 33 -17.11 8.35 -3.29
CA ILE A 33 -15.76 8.79 -3.63
C ILE A 33 -15.30 8.31 -5.01
N LEU A 34 -15.91 7.27 -5.58
CA LEU A 34 -15.53 6.68 -6.87
C LEU A 34 -15.34 7.72 -7.99
N PRO A 35 -16.20 8.75 -8.17
CA PRO A 35 -16.01 9.76 -9.21
C PRO A 35 -14.75 10.62 -9.05
N ARG A 36 -14.08 10.56 -7.89
CA ARG A 36 -12.86 11.30 -7.56
C ARG A 36 -11.62 10.40 -7.45
N ALA A 37 -11.79 9.09 -7.65
CA ALA A 37 -10.72 8.11 -7.59
C ALA A 37 -10.24 7.72 -9.01
N GLY A 38 -9.12 7.02 -9.10
CA GLY A 38 -8.55 6.50 -10.36
C GLY A 38 -7.63 7.44 -11.14
N GLY A 39 -7.36 8.66 -10.64
CA GLY A 39 -6.46 9.62 -11.28
C GLY A 39 -4.99 9.53 -10.86
N SER A 40 -4.60 8.50 -10.10
CA SER A 40 -3.23 8.34 -9.59
C SER A 40 -2.39 7.37 -10.42
N ILE A 41 -1.07 7.45 -10.29
CA ILE A 41 -0.15 6.42 -10.76
C ILE A 41 0.09 5.42 -9.62
N ARG A 42 -0.21 4.15 -9.86
CA ARG A 42 -0.05 3.07 -8.87
C ARG A 42 1.15 2.20 -9.24
N VAL A 43 2.15 2.16 -8.36
CA VAL A 43 3.39 1.39 -8.54
C VAL A 43 3.46 0.31 -7.47
N GLY A 44 3.35 -0.95 -7.88
CA GLY A 44 3.62 -2.10 -7.01
C GLY A 44 5.12 -2.38 -6.95
N ILE A 45 5.64 -2.62 -5.75
CA ILE A 45 7.07 -2.86 -5.52
C ILE A 45 7.22 -4.17 -4.75
N THR A 46 7.95 -5.11 -5.33
CA THR A 46 8.24 -6.41 -4.72
C THR A 46 9.72 -6.75 -4.77
N GLY A 47 10.11 -7.80 -4.06
CA GLY A 47 11.50 -8.22 -3.93
C GLY A 47 11.72 -8.95 -2.61
N VAL A 48 12.79 -9.74 -2.54
CA VAL A 48 13.12 -10.55 -1.36
C VAL A 48 13.37 -9.67 -0.12
N PRO A 49 13.17 -10.19 1.10
CA PRO A 49 13.60 -9.51 2.32
C PRO A 49 15.09 -9.12 2.23
N GLY A 50 15.42 -7.91 2.66
CA GLY A 50 16.78 -7.37 2.54
C GLY A 50 17.13 -6.74 1.18
N ALA A 51 16.24 -6.80 0.18
CA ALA A 51 16.51 -6.22 -1.14
C ALA A 51 16.59 -4.68 -1.21
N GLY A 52 16.42 -4.00 -0.07
CA GLY A 52 16.42 -2.54 -0.03
C GLY A 52 15.11 -1.89 -0.50
N LYS A 53 14.00 -2.64 -0.57
CA LYS A 53 12.67 -2.12 -0.97
C LYS A 53 12.25 -0.89 -0.17
N SER A 54 12.24 -0.98 1.16
CA SER A 54 11.81 0.13 2.00
C SER A 54 12.74 1.35 1.87
N THR A 55 14.04 1.13 1.64
CA THR A 55 15.00 2.21 1.35
C THR A 55 14.71 2.88 0.00
N LEU A 56 14.44 2.09 -1.04
CA LEU A 56 14.05 2.59 -2.36
C LEU A 56 12.75 3.38 -2.29
N ILE A 57 11.73 2.83 -1.62
CA ILE A 57 10.43 3.48 -1.42
C ILE A 57 10.60 4.79 -0.68
N SER A 58 11.42 4.82 0.38
CA SER A 58 11.68 6.03 1.15
C SER A 58 12.33 7.12 0.30
N ALA A 59 13.41 6.78 -0.42
CA ALA A 59 14.11 7.73 -1.28
C ALA A 59 13.24 8.23 -2.44
N LEU A 60 12.52 7.32 -3.11
CA LEU A 60 11.61 7.66 -4.20
C LEU A 60 10.45 8.53 -3.72
N GLY A 61 9.82 8.16 -2.61
CA GLY A 61 8.73 8.92 -2.02
C GLY A 61 9.17 10.33 -1.65
N CYS A 62 10.35 10.49 -1.03
CA CYS A 62 10.87 11.81 -0.71
C CYS A 62 11.10 12.66 -1.97
N LYS A 63 11.73 12.09 -2.99
CA LYS A 63 11.97 12.77 -4.26
C LYS A 63 10.66 13.22 -4.93
N LEU A 64 9.64 12.36 -4.95
CA LEU A 64 8.33 12.69 -5.51
C LEU A 64 7.64 13.81 -4.73
N CYS A 65 7.70 13.79 -3.40
CA CYS A 65 7.21 14.89 -2.58
C CYS A 65 7.97 16.21 -2.84
N ASP A 66 9.30 16.15 -3.03
CA ASP A 66 10.10 17.33 -3.40
C ASP A 66 9.71 17.90 -4.78
N GLU A 67 9.23 17.04 -5.68
CA GLU A 67 8.72 17.40 -7.00
C GLU A 67 7.24 17.86 -6.98
N GLY A 68 6.62 17.91 -5.78
CA GLY A 68 5.27 18.44 -5.57
C GLY A 68 4.15 17.39 -5.62
N HIS A 69 4.48 16.10 -5.67
CA HIS A 69 3.49 15.02 -5.64
C HIS A 69 3.04 14.69 -4.21
N LYS A 70 1.78 14.27 -4.07
CA LYS A 70 1.23 13.72 -2.84
C LYS A 70 1.30 12.20 -2.89
N VAL A 71 2.16 11.62 -2.07
CA VAL A 71 2.55 10.21 -2.14
C VAL A 71 1.89 9.39 -1.04
N ALA A 72 1.14 8.36 -1.40
CA ALA A 72 0.63 7.36 -0.47
C ALA A 72 1.46 6.07 -0.57
N ILE A 73 1.89 5.54 0.57
CA ILE A 73 2.67 4.31 0.68
C ILE A 73 1.86 3.28 1.45
N LEU A 74 1.53 2.19 0.78
CA LEU A 74 0.62 1.15 1.26
C LEU A 74 1.36 -0.19 1.30
N ALA A 75 1.51 -0.76 2.48
CA ALA A 75 2.03 -2.13 2.60
C ALA A 75 0.91 -3.15 2.39
N VAL A 76 1.21 -4.26 1.74
CA VAL A 76 0.31 -5.40 1.54
C VAL A 76 1.00 -6.66 2.03
N ASP A 77 0.52 -7.14 3.17
CA ASP A 77 0.98 -8.36 3.85
C ASP A 77 -0.23 -9.24 4.16
N PRO A 78 -0.46 -10.36 3.45
CA PRO A 78 -1.52 -11.28 3.78
C PRO A 78 -1.21 -12.20 4.97
N SER A 79 0.03 -12.24 5.47
CA SER A 79 0.34 -12.84 6.77
C SER A 79 -0.19 -11.99 7.94
N SER A 80 -0.65 -10.76 7.68
CA SER A 80 -1.37 -9.92 8.65
C SER A 80 -2.61 -10.60 9.23
N SER A 81 -3.16 -11.59 8.52
CA SER A 81 -4.24 -12.46 8.98
C SER A 81 -3.88 -13.28 10.22
N ILE A 82 -2.59 -13.62 10.38
CA ILE A 82 -2.04 -14.39 11.50
C ILE A 82 -1.55 -13.46 12.61
N THR A 83 -0.92 -12.34 12.26
CA THR A 83 -0.25 -11.45 13.23
C THR A 83 -1.14 -10.33 13.77
N GLY A 84 -2.35 -10.15 13.25
CA GLY A 84 -3.25 -9.06 13.65
C GLY A 84 -2.86 -7.69 13.08
N GLY A 85 -1.91 -7.66 12.13
CA GLY A 85 -1.39 -6.44 11.48
C GLY A 85 -0.03 -6.02 12.03
N SER A 86 0.87 -5.62 11.12
CA SER A 86 2.18 -5.06 11.46
C SER A 86 2.06 -3.54 11.62
N ILE A 87 1.98 -3.03 12.85
CA ILE A 87 1.92 -1.57 13.10
C ILE A 87 3.34 -0.95 13.16
N LEU A 88 4.33 -1.67 13.69
CA LEU A 88 5.64 -1.09 14.06
C LEU A 88 6.79 -1.38 13.07
N GLY A 89 6.70 -2.44 12.26
CA GLY A 89 7.79 -2.86 11.38
C GLY A 89 8.01 -1.95 10.16
N ASP A 90 6.92 -1.36 9.65
CA ASP A 90 6.93 -0.61 8.38
C ASP A 90 7.15 0.90 8.59
N LYS A 91 6.60 1.49 9.67
CA LYS A 91 6.72 2.95 9.93
C LYS A 91 8.10 3.38 10.42
N THR A 92 8.82 2.53 11.15
CA THR A 92 10.16 2.85 11.67
C THR A 92 11.25 2.80 10.60
N ARG A 93 10.99 2.17 9.45
CA ARG A 93 11.94 2.01 8.33
C ARG A 93 11.91 3.14 7.31
N MET A 94 10.93 4.04 7.36
CA MET A 94 10.75 5.13 6.40
C MET A 94 10.77 6.50 7.10
N GLY A 95 11.74 6.70 8.00
CA GLY A 95 11.83 7.89 8.86
C GLY A 95 11.80 9.21 8.10
N ASP A 96 12.41 9.29 6.92
CA ASP A 96 12.49 10.52 6.13
C ASP A 96 11.14 10.99 5.56
N LEU A 97 10.19 10.06 5.41
CA LEU A 97 8.82 10.35 4.99
C LEU A 97 7.89 10.63 6.16
N VAL A 98 8.25 10.17 7.36
CA VAL A 98 7.47 10.41 8.57
C VAL A 98 7.48 11.89 8.89
N GLY A 99 6.29 12.50 8.86
CA GLY A 99 6.12 13.93 9.16
C GLY A 99 6.07 14.84 7.93
N ARG A 100 6.30 14.31 6.71
CA ARG A 100 6.06 15.09 5.49
C ARG A 100 4.53 15.25 5.29
N PRO A 101 4.02 16.48 5.09
CA PRO A 101 2.57 16.71 4.94
C PRO A 101 2.00 16.08 3.65
N ASP A 102 2.86 15.87 2.64
CA ASP A 102 2.50 15.31 1.35
C ASP A 102 2.69 13.79 1.27
N ALA A 103 3.16 13.15 2.35
CA ALA A 103 3.31 11.71 2.43
C ALA A 103 2.28 11.08 3.39
N PHE A 104 1.72 9.94 3.00
CA PHE A 104 0.86 9.13 3.86
C PHE A 104 1.32 7.68 3.87
N ILE A 105 1.55 7.12 5.05
CA ILE A 105 2.04 5.75 5.21
C ILE A 105 1.00 4.91 5.94
N ARG A 106 0.51 3.86 5.27
CA ARG A 106 -0.46 2.91 5.82
C ARG A 106 0.13 1.50 5.84
N PRO A 107 0.31 0.88 7.02
CA PRO A 107 0.68 -0.53 7.10
C PRO A 107 -0.45 -1.44 6.60
N SER A 108 -0.13 -2.70 6.31
CA SER A 108 -1.08 -3.68 5.79
C SER A 108 -2.35 -3.79 6.65
N PRO A 109 -3.55 -3.84 6.03
CA PRO A 109 -4.78 -4.10 6.76
C PRO A 109 -4.71 -5.46 7.45
N SER A 110 -5.31 -5.56 8.63
CA SER A 110 -5.35 -6.79 9.42
C SER A 110 -6.66 -7.54 9.29
N GLY A 111 -6.59 -8.86 9.54
CA GLY A 111 -7.73 -9.75 9.68
C GLY A 111 -8.43 -10.11 8.38
N GLY A 112 -8.49 -11.42 8.10
CA GLY A 112 -9.24 -12.00 6.98
C GLY A 112 -8.43 -13.01 6.18
N SER A 113 -9.02 -13.55 5.11
CA SER A 113 -8.29 -14.33 4.10
C SER A 113 -7.44 -13.40 3.21
N LEU A 114 -6.54 -13.96 2.40
CA LEU A 114 -5.80 -13.23 1.35
C LEU A 114 -6.73 -12.33 0.50
N GLY A 115 -7.92 -12.82 0.16
CA GLY A 115 -8.92 -12.05 -0.59
C GLY A 115 -9.48 -10.85 0.19
N GLY A 116 -9.62 -10.95 1.51
CA GLY A 116 -10.04 -9.85 2.37
C GLY A 116 -8.99 -8.73 2.45
N VAL A 117 -7.72 -9.09 2.61
CA VAL A 117 -6.59 -8.14 2.61
C VAL A 117 -6.48 -7.43 1.26
N ALA A 118 -6.62 -8.17 0.16
CA ALA A 118 -6.61 -7.62 -1.20
C ALA A 118 -7.74 -6.60 -1.41
N ARG A 119 -8.97 -6.95 -1.01
CA ARG A 119 -10.15 -6.07 -1.14
C ARG A 119 -9.95 -4.77 -0.37
N LYS A 120 -9.59 -4.87 0.92
CA LYS A 120 -9.34 -3.73 1.79
C LYS A 120 -8.22 -2.83 1.26
N SER A 121 -7.16 -3.42 0.70
CA SER A 121 -6.06 -2.66 0.09
C SER A 121 -6.54 -1.83 -1.09
N ARG A 122 -7.36 -2.41 -1.99
CA ARG A 122 -7.95 -1.67 -3.13
C ARG A 122 -8.87 -0.54 -2.67
N GLU A 123 -9.69 -0.78 -1.65
CA GLU A 123 -10.57 0.24 -1.07
C GLU A 123 -9.77 1.40 -0.44
N THR A 124 -8.69 1.07 0.27
CA THR A 124 -7.73 2.06 0.81
C THR A 124 -7.05 2.86 -0.30
N MET A 125 -6.69 2.24 -1.43
CA MET A 125 -6.16 2.96 -2.60
C MET A 125 -7.15 4.00 -3.12
N LEU A 126 -8.42 3.62 -3.32
CA LEU A 126 -9.47 4.55 -3.77
C LEU A 126 -9.66 5.72 -2.80
N LEU A 127 -9.57 5.47 -1.50
CA LEU A 127 -9.63 6.51 -0.47
C LEU A 127 -8.47 7.49 -0.55
N CYS A 128 -7.24 7.00 -0.78
CA CYS A 128 -6.07 7.85 -0.96
C CYS A 128 -6.23 8.73 -2.21
N GLU A 129 -6.66 8.14 -3.32
CA GLU A 129 -6.90 8.90 -4.56
C GLU A 129 -7.95 10.00 -4.37
N ALA A 130 -9.08 9.66 -3.74
CA ALA A 130 -10.14 10.63 -3.45
C ALA A 130 -9.73 11.71 -2.43
N ALA A 131 -8.66 11.48 -1.66
CA ALA A 131 -8.03 12.46 -0.78
C ALA A 131 -6.95 13.31 -1.49
N GLY A 132 -6.71 13.07 -2.78
CA GLY A 132 -5.80 13.84 -3.63
C GLY A 132 -4.36 13.31 -3.66
N TYR A 133 -4.12 12.07 -3.25
CA TYR A 133 -2.84 11.40 -3.49
C TYR A 133 -2.76 10.96 -4.96
N ASP A 134 -1.77 11.49 -5.68
CA ASP A 134 -1.58 11.28 -7.12
C ASP A 134 -0.52 10.23 -7.43
N VAL A 135 0.27 9.81 -6.45
CA VAL A 135 1.18 8.65 -6.56
C VAL A 135 0.96 7.67 -5.41
N LEU A 136 0.70 6.41 -5.74
CA LEU A 136 0.51 5.31 -4.80
C LEU A 136 1.64 4.28 -4.96
N LEU A 137 2.49 4.15 -3.94
CA LEU A 137 3.54 3.13 -3.86
C LEU A 137 3.04 1.97 -3.01
N VAL A 138 2.90 0.78 -3.61
CA VAL A 138 2.31 -0.41 -2.97
C VAL A 138 3.39 -1.47 -2.75
N GLU A 139 3.83 -1.67 -1.50
CA GLU A 139 4.89 -2.62 -1.16
C GLU A 139 4.30 -4.00 -0.83
N THR A 140 4.87 -5.07 -1.39
CA THR A 140 4.66 -6.43 -0.87
C THR A 140 5.53 -6.65 0.37
N VAL A 141 4.92 -7.13 1.44
CA VAL A 141 5.62 -7.50 2.68
C VAL A 141 5.47 -9.00 2.92
N GLY A 142 6.54 -9.63 3.40
CA GLY A 142 6.56 -11.06 3.75
C GLY A 142 6.80 -12.04 2.60
N PHE A 143 6.62 -13.34 2.88
CA PHE A 143 6.74 -14.45 1.93
C PHE A 143 5.33 -14.91 1.51
N GLY A 144 5.06 -15.11 0.21
CA GLY A 144 3.75 -15.59 -0.27
C GLY A 144 3.44 -15.26 -1.73
N GLN A 145 2.20 -15.55 -2.18
CA GLN A 145 1.65 -15.19 -3.50
C GLN A 145 1.14 -13.74 -3.55
N ASN A 146 1.91 -12.82 -2.98
CA ASN A 146 1.49 -11.43 -2.77
C ASN A 146 1.63 -10.65 -4.08
N GLU A 147 2.57 -11.06 -4.92
CA GLU A 147 2.93 -10.42 -6.18
C GLU A 147 1.78 -10.44 -7.17
N VAL A 148 1.07 -11.56 -7.31
CA VAL A 148 -0.07 -11.66 -8.24
C VAL A 148 -1.19 -10.72 -7.81
N THR A 149 -1.44 -10.65 -6.49
CA THR A 149 -2.46 -9.78 -5.92
C THR A 149 -2.10 -8.31 -6.12
N VAL A 150 -0.89 -7.88 -5.75
CA VAL A 150 -0.43 -6.50 -5.94
C VAL A 150 -0.39 -6.14 -7.43
N ARG A 151 0.14 -7.01 -8.29
CA ARG A 151 0.15 -6.82 -9.74
C ARG A 151 -1.25 -6.56 -10.32
N SER A 152 -2.28 -7.19 -9.76
CA SER A 152 -3.67 -7.04 -10.24
C SER A 152 -4.34 -5.71 -9.88
N MET A 153 -3.70 -4.87 -9.04
CA MET A 153 -4.27 -3.62 -8.54
C MET A 153 -3.40 -2.38 -8.82
N VAL A 154 -2.27 -2.53 -9.50
CA VAL A 154 -1.33 -1.43 -9.82
C VAL A 154 -1.14 -1.31 -11.34
N ASP A 155 -0.66 -0.15 -11.79
CA ASP A 155 -0.43 0.14 -13.20
C ASP A 155 0.97 -0.29 -13.65
N PHE A 156 1.95 -0.19 -12.73
CA PHE A 156 3.33 -0.62 -12.95
C PHE A 156 3.78 -1.54 -11.81
N PHE A 157 4.56 -2.58 -12.13
CA PHE A 157 5.05 -3.55 -11.14
C PHE A 157 6.57 -3.67 -11.22
N LEU A 158 7.24 -3.21 -10.17
CA LEU A 158 8.69 -3.15 -10.01
C LEU A 158 9.21 -4.31 -9.16
N LEU A 159 10.20 -5.04 -9.67
CA LEU A 159 10.93 -6.07 -8.94
C LEU A 159 12.31 -5.56 -8.52
N VAL A 160 12.59 -5.56 -7.22
CA VAL A 160 13.88 -5.19 -6.63
C VAL A 160 14.66 -6.47 -6.32
N LEU A 161 15.85 -6.60 -6.92
CA LEU A 161 16.75 -7.75 -6.76
C LEU A 161 18.05 -7.32 -6.09
N ILE A 162 18.66 -8.24 -5.34
CA ILE A 162 20.03 -8.09 -4.84
C ILE A 162 20.95 -8.83 -5.79
N ALA A 163 22.06 -8.21 -6.18
CA ALA A 163 23.12 -8.89 -6.92
C ALA A 163 23.71 -10.02 -6.05
N GLY A 164 23.79 -11.23 -6.61
CA GLY A 164 24.39 -12.39 -5.92
C GLY A 164 23.48 -13.17 -4.98
N ALA A 165 22.17 -12.90 -4.95
CA ALA A 165 21.20 -13.67 -4.16
C ALA A 165 20.79 -15.02 -4.81
N GLY A 166 21.74 -15.73 -5.43
CA GLY A 166 21.53 -17.09 -5.92
C GLY A 166 22.78 -17.77 -6.46
N ASP A 167 22.85 -19.10 -6.24
CA ASP A 167 23.45 -20.04 -7.18
C ASP A 167 22.81 -19.83 -8.57
N GLU A 168 23.61 -19.93 -9.62
CA GLU A 168 23.47 -19.27 -10.92
C GLU A 168 22.17 -19.44 -11.75
N LEU A 169 21.16 -20.22 -11.37
CA LEU A 169 20.09 -20.61 -12.29
C LEU A 169 18.71 -20.78 -11.65
N GLN A 170 17.98 -19.67 -11.44
CA GLN A 170 16.52 -19.76 -11.26
C GLN A 170 15.76 -18.49 -11.71
N GLY A 171 16.15 -17.89 -12.84
CA GLY A 171 15.50 -16.69 -13.39
C GLY A 171 14.90 -16.81 -14.80
N MET A 172 15.18 -17.89 -15.53
CA MET A 172 14.69 -18.07 -16.90
C MET A 172 14.17 -19.49 -17.08
N LYS A 173 12.88 -19.72 -16.77
CA LYS A 173 12.13 -20.80 -17.40
C LYS A 173 11.38 -20.21 -18.59
N LYS A 174 11.51 -20.88 -19.74
CA LYS A 174 10.84 -20.56 -21.02
C LYS A 174 9.34 -20.34 -20.84
#